data_AF-A0A439DRH3-F1
#
_entry.id   AF-A0A439DRH3-F1
#
_cell.length_a   1.000
_cell.length_b   1.000
_cell.length_c   1.000
_cell.angle_alpha   90.00
_cell.angle_beta   90.00
_cell.angle_gamma   90.00
#
_symmetry.space_group_name_H-M   'P 1'
#
loop_
_entity.id
_entity.type
_entity.pdbx_description
1 polymer ?
#
loop_
_entity_poly.entity_id
_entity_poly.type
_entity_poly.pdbx_seq_one_letter_code
_entity_poly.pdbx_strand_id
1 'polypeptide(L)'
;MAARTFALSLGVATAALTVLLAPPASATEDEFLNGLRDRYTFLSDDQLLSEGQRVCSATRGGVLAPDAVVMVRDDLRVSTDAALKIVTSALLDLC
;
A
#
# COMPACT_ATOMS: atom_id res chain seq x y z
N MET A 1 -28.28 -8.33 16.98
CA MET A 1 -28.56 -8.19 18.43
C MET A 1 -28.53 -6.72 18.79
N ALA A 2 -29.41 -6.31 19.70
CA ALA A 2 -29.92 -4.96 19.90
C ALA A 2 -28.88 -3.85 20.14
N ALA A 3 -29.06 -2.71 19.45
CA ALA A 3 -28.39 -1.45 19.77
C ALA A 3 -29.02 -0.85 21.02
N ARG A 4 -28.22 -0.71 22.09
CA ARG A 4 -28.61 0.01 23.31
C ARG A 4 -28.01 1.40 23.27
N THR A 5 -28.88 2.40 23.13
CA THR A 5 -28.60 3.81 23.40
C THR A 5 -28.30 4.00 24.89
N PHE A 6 -27.17 4.64 25.21
CA PHE A 6 -26.93 5.16 26.56
C PHE A 6 -26.27 6.54 26.52
N ALA A 7 -26.74 7.38 27.42
CA ALA A 7 -26.65 8.83 27.52
C ALA A 7 -25.26 9.46 27.37
N LEU A 8 -25.23 10.65 26.76
CA LEU A 8 -24.11 11.60 26.77
C LEU A 8 -23.91 12.19 28.17
N SER A 9 -22.78 11.89 28.79
CA SER A 9 -22.22 12.64 29.92
C SER A 9 -21.04 13.49 29.42
N LEU A 10 -21.14 14.80 29.59
CA LEU A 10 -20.18 15.82 29.17
C LEU A 10 -18.94 15.76 30.09
N GLY A 11 -17.88 15.09 29.65
CA GLY A 11 -16.58 15.05 30.31
C GLY A 11 -15.49 15.53 29.36
N VAL A 12 -14.75 16.57 29.73
CA VAL A 12 -13.56 17.02 29.01
C VAL A 12 -12.48 15.95 29.18
N ALA A 13 -12.21 15.19 28.13
CA ALA A 13 -11.08 14.29 28.03
C ALA A 13 -10.38 14.54 26.68
N THR A 14 -9.09 14.84 26.75
CA THR A 14 -8.18 14.99 25.61
C THR A 14 -8.36 13.83 24.64
N ALA A 15 -8.91 14.11 23.46
CA ALA A 15 -9.02 13.13 22.39
C ALA A 15 -7.61 12.80 21.89
N ALA A 16 -7.02 11.73 22.42
CA ALA A 16 -5.94 11.04 21.72
C ALA A 16 -6.56 10.54 20.42
N LEU A 17 -6.21 11.18 19.29
CA LEU A 17 -6.52 10.69 17.96
C LEU A 17 -5.74 9.39 17.74
N THR A 18 -6.25 8.28 18.27
CA THR A 18 -5.82 6.95 17.84
C THR A 18 -6.34 6.81 16.42
N VAL A 19 -5.48 7.13 15.44
CA VAL A 19 -5.70 6.75 14.05
C VAL A 19 -5.77 5.23 14.07
N LEU A 20 -6.99 4.69 14.03
CA LEU A 20 -7.25 3.30 13.71
C LEU A 20 -6.72 3.11 12.29
N LEU A 21 -5.43 2.80 12.17
CA LEU A 21 -4.92 2.16 10.97
C LEU A 21 -5.65 0.82 10.92
N ALA A 22 -6.78 0.79 10.21
CA ALA A 22 -7.31 -0.48 9.74
C ALA A 22 -6.12 -1.16 9.06
N PRO A 23 -5.71 -2.38 9.47
CA PRO A 23 -4.68 -3.07 8.73
C PRO A 23 -5.13 -3.09 7.27
N PRO A 24 -4.24 -2.79 6.31
CA PRO A 24 -4.54 -3.08 4.92
C PRO A 24 -5.07 -4.51 4.88
N ALA A 25 -6.19 -4.72 4.19
CA ALA A 25 -6.76 -6.06 4.11
C ALA A 25 -5.70 -6.96 3.49
N SER A 26 -5.07 -7.84 4.29
CA SER A 26 -3.89 -8.59 3.86
C SER A 26 -4.11 -9.41 2.58
N ALA A 27 -5.37 -9.67 2.21
CA ALA A 27 -5.74 -10.24 0.93
C ALA A 27 -5.18 -9.48 -0.27
N THR A 28 -5.26 -8.15 -0.29
CA THR A 28 -4.77 -7.34 -1.41
C THR A 28 -3.24 -7.29 -1.45
N GLU A 29 -2.60 -7.33 -0.28
CA GLU A 29 -1.15 -7.41 -0.15
C GLU A 29 -0.62 -8.75 -0.64
N ASP A 30 -1.28 -9.85 -0.28
CA ASP A 30 -0.95 -11.19 -0.77
C ASP A 30 -1.18 -11.34 -2.28
N GLU A 31 -2.25 -10.74 -2.81
CA GLU A 31 -2.53 -10.66 -4.25
C GLU A 31 -1.44 -9.90 -4.99
N PHE A 32 -1.04 -8.73 -4.49
CA PHE A 32 0.08 -7.96 -5.05
C PHE A 32 1.40 -8.74 -5.04
N LEU A 33 1.71 -9.41 -3.92
CA LEU A 33 2.93 -10.19 -3.78
C LEU A 33 2.90 -11.49 -4.60
N ASN A 34 1.73 -11.93 -5.07
CA ASN A 34 1.58 -13.14 -5.85
C ASN A 34 2.32 -13.04 -7.20
N GLY A 35 3.26 -13.95 -7.43
CA GLY A 35 4.11 -13.94 -8.63
C GLY A 35 5.21 -12.87 -8.66
N LEU A 36 5.22 -11.91 -7.72
CA LEU A 36 6.35 -11.00 -7.51
C LEU A 36 7.40 -11.66 -6.60
N ARG A 37 6.98 -12.24 -5.47
CA ARG A 37 7.90 -12.83 -4.47
C ARG A 37 8.76 -13.97 -5.02
N ASP A 38 8.16 -14.83 -5.86
CA ASP A 38 8.87 -15.97 -6.47
C ASP A 38 9.78 -15.56 -7.62
N ARG A 39 9.51 -14.42 -8.27
CA ARG A 39 10.23 -13.96 -9.46
C ARG A 39 11.34 -12.96 -9.11
N TYR A 40 11.13 -12.16 -8.08
CA TYR A 40 12.06 -11.14 -7.60
C TYR A 40 12.58 -11.51 -6.21
N THR A 41 13.09 -12.75 -6.07
CA THR A 41 13.54 -13.34 -4.79
C THR A 41 14.67 -12.59 -4.09
N PHE A 42 15.31 -11.64 -4.77
CA PHE A 42 16.33 -10.74 -4.22
C PHE A 42 15.72 -9.50 -3.53
N LEU A 43 14.41 -9.29 -3.65
CA LEU A 43 13.64 -8.30 -2.90
C LEU A 43 12.87 -9.00 -1.78
N SER A 44 12.76 -8.37 -0.61
CA SER A 44 11.85 -8.84 0.43
C SER A 44 10.40 -8.45 0.15
N ASP A 45 9.46 -9.19 0.74
CA ASP A 45 8.03 -8.85 0.70
C ASP A 45 7.79 -7.42 1.21
N ASP A 46 8.49 -7.00 2.27
CA ASP A 46 8.42 -5.62 2.80
C ASP A 46 8.90 -4.56 1.79
N GLN A 47 9.98 -4.84 1.04
CA GLN A 47 10.47 -3.93 0.00
C GLN A 47 9.44 -3.78 -1.12
N LEU A 48 8.85 -4.91 -1.55
CA LEU A 48 7.81 -4.91 -2.57
C LEU A 48 6.58 -4.14 -2.10
N LEU A 49 6.08 -4.41 -0.89
CA LEU A 49 4.90 -3.75 -0.33
C LEU A 49 5.13 -2.25 -0.12
N SER A 50 6.26 -1.86 0.46
CA SER A 50 6.62 -0.46 0.65
C SER A 50 6.66 0.29 -0.68
N GLU A 51 7.27 -0.31 -1.71
CA GLU A 51 7.37 0.31 -3.02
C GLU A 51 6.01 0.36 -3.74
N GLY A 52 5.20 -0.69 -3.64
CA GLY A 52 3.84 -0.71 -4.19
C GLY A 52 2.94 0.38 -3.57
N GLN A 53 3.02 0.56 -2.25
CA GLN A 53 2.31 1.64 -1.56
C GLN A 53 2.80 3.03 -2.00
N ARG A 54 4.11 3.17 -2.25
CA ARG A 54 4.70 4.40 -2.80
C ARG A 54 4.14 4.71 -4.20
N VAL A 55 4.01 3.71 -5.07
CA VAL A 55 3.35 3.85 -6.38
C VAL A 55 1.92 4.36 -6.23
N CYS A 56 1.12 3.80 -5.31
CA CYS A 56 -0.25 4.26 -5.09
C CYS A 56 -0.32 5.69 -4.54
N SER A 57 0.58 6.06 -3.64
CA SER A 57 0.68 7.44 -3.14
C SER A 57 1.06 8.42 -4.26
N ALA A 58 2.08 8.10 -5.04
CA ALA A 58 2.55 8.93 -6.16
C ALA A 58 1.46 9.11 -7.23
N THR A 59 0.79 8.01 -7.61
CA THR A 59 -0.26 8.04 -8.64
C THR A 59 -1.47 8.85 -8.19
N ARG A 60 -1.91 8.70 -6.93
CA ARG A 60 -2.95 9.57 -6.35
C ARG A 60 -2.53 11.05 -6.31
N GLY A 61 -1.23 11.31 -6.23
CA GLY A 61 -0.63 12.64 -6.33
C GLY A 61 -0.48 13.17 -7.77
N GLY A 62 -0.91 12.41 -8.78
CA GLY A 62 -0.87 12.82 -10.19
C GLY A 62 0.38 12.38 -10.96
N VAL A 63 1.25 11.57 -10.36
CA VAL A 63 2.38 10.95 -11.08
C VAL A 63 1.85 9.92 -12.08
N LEU A 64 2.30 10.00 -13.33
CA LEU A 64 1.89 9.08 -14.37
C LEU A 64 2.69 7.78 -14.30
N ALA A 65 2.10 6.69 -14.79
CA ALA A 65 2.71 5.36 -14.75
C ALA A 65 4.17 5.30 -15.31
N PRO A 66 4.54 5.98 -16.43
CA PRO A 66 5.92 5.95 -16.91
C PRO A 66 6.94 6.53 -15.90
N ASP A 67 6.57 7.59 -15.20
CA ASP A 67 7.42 8.22 -14.18
C ASP A 67 7.48 7.36 -12.92
N ALA A 68 6.37 6.70 -12.56
CA ALA A 68 6.36 5.70 -11.48
C ALA A 68 7.27 4.50 -11.81
N VAL A 69 7.35 4.07 -13.08
CA VAL A 69 8.29 3.01 -13.49
C VAL A 69 9.74 3.44 -13.32
N VAL A 70 10.08 4.68 -13.65
CA VAL A 70 11.42 5.24 -13.40
C VAL A 70 11.73 5.26 -11.91
N MET A 71 10.79 5.73 -11.10
CA MET A 71 10.88 5.74 -9.64
C MET A 71 11.18 4.35 -9.07
N VAL A 72 10.36 3.34 -9.36
CA VAL A 72 10.52 1.97 -8.85
C VAL A 72 11.85 1.35 -9.29
N ARG A 73 12.22 1.56 -10.56
CA ARG A 73 13.50 1.06 -11.09
C ARG A 73 14.67 1.60 -10.29
N ASP A 74 14.65 2.90 -10.01
CA ASP A 74 15.75 3.58 -9.35
C ASP A 74 15.78 3.32 -7.83
N ASP A 75 14.61 3.12 -7.20
CA ASP A 75 14.50 2.81 -5.77
C ASP A 75 14.89 1.36 -5.46
N LEU A 76 14.44 0.39 -6.28
CA LEU A 76 14.72 -1.03 -6.07
C LEU A 76 15.94 -1.54 -6.84
N ARG A 77 16.54 -0.72 -7.71
CA ARG A 77 17.70 -1.08 -8.56
C ARG A 77 17.44 -2.32 -9.42
N VAL A 78 16.24 -2.38 -9.99
CA VAL A 78 15.79 -3.46 -10.87
C VAL A 78 15.83 -3.07 -12.34
N SER A 79 15.52 -4.00 -13.24
CA SER A 79 15.33 -3.67 -14.65
C SER A 79 14.05 -2.87 -14.87
N THR A 80 13.98 -2.13 -15.99
CA THR A 80 12.75 -1.42 -16.38
C THR A 80 11.55 -2.36 -16.54
N ASP A 81 11.77 -3.59 -17.04
CA ASP A 81 10.73 -4.62 -17.14
C ASP A 81 10.18 -5.04 -15.78
N ALA A 82 11.07 -5.27 -14.81
CA ALA A 82 10.68 -5.59 -13.44
C ALA A 82 9.92 -4.42 -12.79
N ALA A 83 10.41 -3.19 -12.96
CA ALA A 83 9.73 -2.00 -12.46
C ALA A 83 8.34 -1.82 -13.07
N LEU A 84 8.18 -2.03 -14.39
CA LEU A 84 6.88 -1.98 -15.05
C LEU A 84 5.92 -3.02 -14.47
N LYS A 85 6.40 -4.24 -14.23
CA LYS A 85 5.59 -5.31 -13.64
C LYS A 85 5.13 -4.95 -12.23
N ILE A 86 6.02 -4.43 -11.39
CA ILE A 86 5.71 -4.00 -10.01
C ILE A 86 4.69 -2.85 -10.02
N VAL A 87 4.89 -1.81 -10.84
CA VAL A 87 3.95 -0.68 -10.96
C VAL A 87 2.58 -1.17 -11.41
N THR A 88 2.52 -2.04 -12.43
CA THR A 88 1.24 -2.55 -12.94
C THR A 88 0.51 -3.37 -11.89
N SER A 89 1.21 -4.25 -11.16
CA SER A 89 0.61 -5.01 -10.05
C SER A 89 0.13 -4.09 -8.92
N ALA A 90 0.91 -3.08 -8.54
CA ALA A 90 0.48 -2.14 -7.49
C ALA A 90 -0.81 -1.40 -7.88
N LEU A 91 -0.92 -0.94 -9.13
CA LEU A 91 -2.11 -0.25 -9.63
C LEU A 91 -3.36 -1.15 -9.69
N LEU A 92 -3.20 -2.46 -9.87
CA LEU A 92 -4.30 -3.41 -9.94
C LEU A 92 -4.73 -3.88 -8.55
N ASP A 93 -3.75 -4.13 -7.68
CA ASP A 93 -3.96 -4.90 -6.47
C ASP A 93 -3.94 -4.03 -5.19
N LEU A 94 -3.39 -2.80 -5.22
CA LEU A 94 -3.18 -1.98 -3.99
C LEU A 94 -3.86 -0.58 -3.93
N CYS A 95 -4.20 0.09 -5.03
CA CYS A 95 -4.37 1.57 -5.04
C CYS A 95 -5.75 2.19 -4.74
#